data_AF-A0A7W7LES0-F1
#
_entry.id   AF-A0A7W7LES0-F1
#
_cell.length_a   1.000
_cell.length_b   1.000
_cell.length_c   1.000
_cell.angle_alpha   90.00
_cell.angle_beta   90.00
_cell.angle_gamma   90.00
#
_symmetry.space_group_name_H-M   'P 1'
#
loop_
_entity.id
_entity.type
_entity.pdbx_description
1 polymer ?
#
loop_
_entity_poly.entity_id
_entity_poly.type
_entity_poly.pdbx_seq_one_letter_code
_entity_poly.pdbx_strand_id
1 'polypeptide(L)' 'MSTTAAPPHPDATALNAAIRAFLSARRGRALSGSERSEYEALRARWVAAVRAGFETAA' A
#
# COMPACT_ATOMS: atom_id res chain seq x y z
N MET A 1 -4.56 -5.74 24.04
CA MET A 1 -5.68 -5.62 23.09
C MET A 1 -5.20 -6.14 21.75
N SER A 2 -5.63 -7.34 21.37
CA SER A 2 -5.26 -7.94 20.09
C SER A 2 -6.25 -7.45 19.05
N THR A 3 -5.86 -6.43 18.27
CA THR A 3 -6.63 -6.06 17.08
C THR A 3 -6.48 -7.20 16.08
N THR A 4 -7.44 -8.12 16.04
CA THR A 4 -7.60 -9.02 14.89
C THR A 4 -7.98 -8.14 13.71
N ALA A 5 -6.99 -7.69 12.96
CA ALA A 5 -7.23 -6.99 11.71
C ALA A 5 -8.00 -7.95 10.80
N ALA A 6 -9.16 -7.51 10.30
CA ALA A 6 -9.85 -8.21 9.23
C ALA A 6 -8.86 -8.51 8.10
N PRO A 7 -9.01 -9.67 7.42
CA PRO A 7 -8.10 -10.02 6.34
C PRO A 7 -8.07 -8.87 5.31
N PRO A 8 -6.88 -8.42 4.88
CA PRO A 8 -6.76 -7.27 4.00
C PRO A 8 -7.54 -7.54 2.71
N HIS A 9 -8.26 -6.51 2.24
CA HIS A 9 -8.93 -6.54 0.95
C HIS A 9 -7.93 -7.02 -0.13
N PRO A 10 -8.32 -7.89 -1.08
CA PRO A 10 -7.41 -8.43 -2.10
C PRO A 10 -6.62 -7.32 -2.83
N ASP A 11 -7.26 -6.18 -3.09
CA ASP A 11 -6.62 -5.00 -3.68
C ASP A 11 -5.53 -4.39 -2.79
N ALA A 12 -5.74 -4.36 -1.47
CA ALA A 12 -4.75 -3.88 -0.52
C ALA A 12 -3.50 -4.78 -0.51
N THR A 13 -3.68 -6.09 -0.64
CA THR A 13 -2.56 -7.04 -0.74
C THR A 13 -1.76 -6.83 -2.03
N ALA A 14 -2.44 -6.71 -3.17
CA ALA A 14 -1.79 -6.46 -4.47
C ALA A 14 -1.04 -5.11 -4.50
N LEU A 15 -1.66 -4.05 -3.97
CA LEU A 15 -1.05 -2.72 -3.89
C LEU A 15 0.16 -2.69 -2.95
N ASN A 16 0.11 -3.38 -1.81
CA ASN A 16 1.26 -3.51 -0.91
C ASN A 16 2.42 -4.27 -1.57
N ALA A 17 2.13 -5.32 -2.34
CA ALA A 17 3.15 -6.03 -3.12
C ALA A 17 3.80 -5.12 -4.18
N ALA A 18 3.00 -4.33 -4.90
CA ALA A 18 3.50 -3.35 -5.86
C ALA A 18 4.40 -2.28 -5.22
N ILE A 19 4.01 -1.75 -4.04
CA ILE A 19 4.83 -0.80 -3.28
C ILE A 19 6.16 -1.43 -2.87
N ARG A 20 6.15 -2.67 -2.38
CA ARG A 20 7.38 -3.39 -1.99
C ARG A 20 8.31 -3.62 -3.18
N ALA A 21 7.76 -4.04 -4.33
CA ALA A 21 8.53 -4.21 -5.56
C ALA A 21 9.13 -2.88 -6.03
N PHE A 22 8.33 -1.80 -6.01
CA PHE A 22 8.76 -0.46 -6.38
C PHE A 22 9.96 0.04 -5.55
N LEU A 23 9.88 -0.12 -4.23
CA LEU A 23 10.95 0.28 -3.30
C LEU A 23 12.17 -0.64 -3.39
N SER A 24 11.97 -1.94 -3.58
CA SER A 24 13.06 -2.91 -3.73
C SER A 24 13.90 -2.62 -4.97
N ALA A 25 13.25 -2.32 -6.12
CA ALA A 25 13.92 -1.98 -7.37
C ALA A 25 14.76 -0.68 -7.27
N ARG A 26 14.46 0.19 -6.30
CA ARG A 26 15.11 1.50 -6.11
C ARG A 26 15.93 1.56 -4.82
N ARG A 27 16.20 0.40 -4.22
CA ARG A 27 16.96 0.30 -2.99
C ARG A 27 18.37 0.88 -3.17
N GLY A 28 18.83 1.62 -2.17
CA GLY A 28 20.18 2.17 -2.15
C GLY A 28 20.33 3.55 -2.80
N ARG A 29 19.25 4.16 -3.28
CA ARG A 29 19.24 5.58 -3.70
C ARG A 29 17.98 6.30 -3.25
N ALA A 30 18.04 7.62 -3.18
CA ALA A 30 16.87 8.44 -2.95
C ALA A 30 15.92 8.38 -4.15
N LEU A 31 14.61 8.42 -3.90
CA LEU A 31 13.60 8.57 -4.95
C LEU A 31 13.66 10.01 -5.51
N SER A 32 13.70 10.11 -6.83
CA SER A 32 13.44 11.36 -7.56
C SER A 32 12.03 11.89 -7.29
N GLY A 33 11.77 13.14 -7.67
CA GLY A 33 10.44 13.75 -7.54
C GLY A 33 9.33 12.92 -8.19
N SER A 34 9.55 12.44 -9.43
CA SER A 34 8.58 11.62 -10.15
C SER A 34 8.36 10.26 -9.49
N GLU A 35 9.43 9.62 -9.01
CA GLU A 35 9.32 8.33 -8.29
C GLU A 35 8.60 8.50 -6.95
N ARG A 36 8.77 9.64 -6.28
CA ARG A 36 8.00 9.97 -5.08
C ARG A 36 6.52 10.11 -5.38
N SER A 37 6.15 10.82 -6.44
CA SER A 37 4.75 10.95 -6.87
C SER A 37 4.12 9.59 -7.21
N GLU A 38 4.87 8.70 -7.87
CA GLU A 38 4.41 7.34 -8.18
C GLU A 38 4.20 6.51 -6.90
N TYR A 39 5.13 6.58 -5.95
CA TYR A 39 5.00 5.96 -4.63
C TYR A 39 3.78 6.50 -3.87
N GLU A 40 3.57 7.82 -3.87
CA GLU A 40 2.44 8.45 -3.19
C GLU A 40 1.10 8.03 -3.80
N ALA A 41 1.02 7.90 -5.13
CA ALA A 41 -0.16 7.40 -5.81
C ALA A 41 -0.47 5.94 -5.44
N LEU A 42 0.56 5.07 -5.43
CA LEU A 42 0.42 3.67 -4.98
C LEU A 42 -0.03 3.59 -3.52
N ARG A 43 0.57 4.41 -2.66
CA ARG A 43 0.26 4.47 -1.23
C ARG A 43 -1.17 4.97 -0.98
N ALA A 44 -1.63 5.99 -1.70
CA ALA A 44 -2.99 6.51 -1.59
C ALA A 44 -4.03 5.45 -1.94
N ARG A 45 -3.81 4.71 -3.05
CA ARG A 45 -4.66 3.58 -3.45
C ARG A 45 -4.67 2.48 -2.40
N TRP A 46 -3.51 2.15 -1.84
CA TRP A 46 -3.41 1.14 -0.79
C TRP A 46 -4.21 1.52 0.45
N VAL A 47 -4.09 2.78 0.92
CA VAL A 47 -4.85 3.28 2.07
C VAL A 47 -6.36 3.22 1.81
N ALA A 48 -6.81 3.59 0.61
CA ALA A 48 -8.22 3.50 0.23
C ALA A 48 -8.73 2.05 0.25
N ALA A 49 -7.97 1.10 -0.31
CA ALA A 49 -8.32 -0.31 -0.31
C ALA A 49 -8.35 -0.92 1.10
N VAL A 50 -7.41 -0.51 1.97
CA VAL A 50 -7.40 -0.92 3.39
C VAL A 50 -8.65 -0.39 4.11
N ARG A 51 -9.01 0.88 3.91
CA ARG A 51 -10.22 1.48 4.52
C ARG A 51 -11.49 0.77 4.06
N ALA A 52 -11.62 0.51 2.76
CA ALA A 52 -12.76 -0.25 2.22
C ALA A 52 -12.84 -1.65 2.84
N GLY A 53 -11.71 -2.33 3.06
CA GLY A 53 -11.69 -3.62 3.75
C GLY A 53 -12.17 -3.57 5.20
N PHE A 54 -11.94 -2.46 5.91
CA PHE A 54 -12.48 -2.24 7.25
C PHE A 54 -13.97 -1.89 7.24
N GLU A 55 -14.43 -1.10 6.26
CA GLU A 55 -15.85 -0.74 6.10
C GLU A 55 -16.72 -1.95 5.74
N THR A 56 -16.25 -2.87 4.89
CA THR A 56 -16.99 -4.11 4.55
C THR A 56 -17.01 -5.12 5.69
N ALA A 57 -16.10 -5.01 6.66
CA ALA A 57 -16.01 -5.93 7.80
C ALA A 57 -16.76 -5.44 9.07
N ALA A 58 -17.37 -4.25 9.03
CA ALA A 58 -18.12 -3.63 10.11
C ALA A 58 -19.64 -3.84 9.93
#